data_AF-B7GM76-F1
#
_entry.id   AF-B7GM76-F1
#
_cell.length_a   1.000
_cell.length_b   1.000
_cell.length_c   1.000
_cell.angle_alpha   90.00
_cell.angle_beta   90.00
_cell.angle_gamma   90.00
#
_symmetry.space_group_name_H-M   'P 1'
#
loop_
_entity.id
_entity.type
_entity.pdbx_description
1 polymer ?
#
loop_
_entity_poly.entity_id
_entity_poly.type
_entity_poly.pdbx_seq_one_letter_code
_entity_poly.pdbx_strand_id
1 'polypeptide(L)'
;MKGAKVMDFVRVIKNSNDLEKIIDIPEKLRNRKVEVIVLPYTDKEEVEQVGKKSLRGALSKYKNEFLRARESDAWSKAVVDKYENR
;
A
#
# COMPACT_ATOMS: atom_id res chain seq x y z
N MET A 1 -9.54 -15.81 -23.03
CA MET A 1 -8.51 -15.29 -22.09
C MET A 1 -8.12 -13.89 -22.57
N LYS A 2 -8.43 -12.83 -21.82
CA LYS A 2 -7.97 -11.46 -22.16
C LYS A 2 -6.47 -11.39 -21.82
N GLY A 3 -5.62 -11.14 -22.83
CA GLY A 3 -4.20 -10.91 -22.62
C GLY A 3 -3.97 -9.66 -21.77
N ALA A 4 -2.98 -9.71 -20.88
CA ALA A 4 -2.57 -8.55 -20.09
C ALA A 4 -2.11 -7.44 -21.04
N LYS A 5 -2.77 -6.27 -20.97
CA LYS A 5 -2.37 -5.06 -21.71
C LYS A 5 -1.03 -4.59 -21.11
N VAL A 6 0.06 -4.75 -21.86
CA VAL A 6 1.34 -4.15 -21.51
C VAL A 6 1.19 -2.65 -21.75
N MET A 7 1.24 -1.87 -20.66
CA MET A 7 1.12 -0.42 -20.73
C MET A 7 2.52 0.15 -20.88
N ASP A 8 2.85 0.66 -22.07
CA ASP A 8 4.14 1.31 -22.29
C ASP A 8 4.18 2.63 -21.51
N PHE A 9 5.21 2.82 -20.70
CA PHE A 9 5.45 4.06 -19.97
C PHE A 9 6.94 4.41 -19.98
N VAL A 10 7.23 5.71 -19.78
CA VAL A 10 8.61 6.20 -19.71
C VAL A 10 8.87 6.68 -18.28
N ARG A 11 10.00 6.23 -17.71
CA ARG A 11 10.52 6.68 -16.42
C ARG A 11 11.93 7.22 -16.59
N VAL A 12 12.16 8.47 -16.21
CA VAL A 12 13.46 9.12 -16.35
C VAL A 12 13.76 10.02 -15.15
N ILE A 13 15.05 10.20 -14.86
CA ILE A 13 15.52 11.18 -13.87
C ILE A 13 15.98 12.42 -14.64
N LYS A 14 15.42 13.59 -14.29
CA LYS A 14 15.76 14.88 -14.89
C LYS A 14 16.00 15.95 -13.83
N ASN A 15 16.66 17.04 -14.20
CA ASN A 15 16.69 18.21 -13.32
C ASN A 15 15.34 18.91 -13.41
N SER A 16 14.78 19.34 -12.29
CA SER A 16 13.53 20.11 -12.25
C SER A 16 13.57 21.33 -13.16
N ASN A 17 14.73 21.96 -13.31
CA ASN A 17 14.88 23.18 -14.11
C ASN A 17 14.62 22.92 -15.61
N ASP A 18 14.83 21.69 -16.08
CA ASP A 18 14.52 21.27 -17.45
C ASP A 18 13.01 21.23 -17.72
N LEU A 19 12.20 21.14 -16.65
CA LEU A 19 10.75 20.97 -16.71
C LEU A 19 9.99 22.28 -16.45
N GLU A 20 10.65 23.34 -15.99
CA GLU A 20 10.03 24.63 -15.60
C GLU A 20 9.29 25.32 -16.75
N LYS A 21 9.68 25.05 -18.01
CA LYS A 21 9.01 25.59 -19.20
C LYS A 21 7.82 24.75 -19.68
N ILE A 22 7.65 23.56 -19.13
CA ILE A 22 6.68 22.56 -19.58
C ILE A 22 5.51 22.48 -18.59
N ILE A 23 5.81 22.52 -17.29
CA ILE A 23 4.83 22.41 -16.20
C ILE A 23 5.22 23.33 -15.04
N ASP A 24 4.21 23.76 -14.28
CA ASP A 24 4.44 24.47 -13.03
C ASP A 24 4.92 23.50 -11.95
N ILE A 25 6.15 23.71 -11.49
CA ILE A 25 6.78 22.88 -10.47
C ILE A 25 6.66 23.58 -9.11
N PRO A 26 6.19 22.87 -8.07
CA PRO A 26 6.19 23.38 -6.71
C PRO A 26 7.59 23.87 -6.30
N GLU A 27 7.66 24.97 -5.57
CA GLU A 27 8.93 25.59 -5.17
C GLU A 27 9.85 24.59 -4.43
N LYS A 28 9.24 23.74 -3.59
CA LYS A 28 9.90 22.63 -2.90
C LYS A 28 10.44 21.53 -3.82
N LEU A 29 10.29 21.61 -5.13
CA LEU A 29 10.81 20.66 -6.10
C LEU A 29 11.71 21.31 -7.15
N ARG A 30 12.02 22.61 -7.02
CA ARG A 30 12.96 23.32 -7.89
C ARG A 30 14.42 23.00 -7.54
N ASN A 31 15.33 23.27 -8.49
CA ASN A 31 16.78 23.06 -8.42
C ASN A 31 17.23 21.67 -7.91
N ARG A 32 16.49 20.60 -8.22
CA ARG A 32 16.83 19.24 -7.79
C ARG A 32 16.58 18.20 -8.86
N LYS A 33 17.19 17.03 -8.70
CA LYS A 33 16.85 15.86 -9.51
C LYS A 33 15.47 15.35 -9.10
N VAL A 34 14.60 15.21 -10.09
CA VAL A 34 13.24 14.70 -9.93
C VAL A 34 13.05 13.50 -10.85
N GLU A 35 12.14 12.64 -10.45
CA GLU A 35 11.69 11.52 -11.26
C GLU A 35 10.48 11.96 -12.09
N VAL A 36 10.52 11.71 -13.39
CA VAL A 36 9.42 11.98 -14.32
C VAL A 36 8.88 10.66 -14.83
N ILE A 37 7.57 10.48 -14.70
CA ILE A 37 6.84 9.32 -15.19
C ILE A 37 5.83 9.83 -16.21
N VAL A 38 5.94 9.35 -17.45
CA VAL A 38 4.99 9.65 -18.53
C VAL A 38 4.14 8.43 -18.75
N LEU A 39 2.83 8.59 -18.54
CA LEU A 39 1.82 7.55 -18.74
C LEU A 39 0.93 7.93 -19.92
N PRO A 40 0.47 6.96 -20.73
CA PRO A 40 -0.49 7.24 -21.79
C PRO A 40 -1.77 7.77 -21.16
N TYR A 41 -2.30 8.86 -21.72
CA TYR A 41 -3.56 9.42 -21.28
C TYR A 41 -4.70 8.52 -21.78
N THR A 42 -5.32 7.77 -20.88
CA THR A 42 -6.57 7.06 -21.15
C THR A 42 -7.71 7.98 -20.77
N ASP A 43 -8.54 8.37 -21.75
CA ASP A 43 -9.83 9.00 -21.49
C ASP A 43 -10.55 8.17 -20.44
N LYS A 44 -10.89 8.83 -19.32
CA LYS A 44 -11.48 8.26 -18.09
C LYS A 44 -12.20 6.92 -18.34
N GLU A 45 -11.44 5.82 -18.38
CA GLU A 45 -11.93 4.60 -17.77
C GLU A 45 -12.15 5.05 -16.34
N GLU A 46 -13.41 5.09 -15.95
CA GLU A 46 -13.86 5.36 -14.60
C GLU A 46 -12.76 4.87 -13.68
N VAL A 47 -12.13 5.78 -12.93
CA VAL A 47 -11.32 5.36 -11.81
C VAL A 47 -12.35 4.64 -10.97
N GLU A 48 -12.49 3.32 -11.18
CA GLU A 48 -13.21 2.44 -10.29
C GLU A 48 -12.57 2.81 -8.98
N GLN A 49 -13.30 3.55 -8.15
CA GLN A 49 -12.91 3.77 -6.79
C GLN A 49 -12.87 2.35 -6.28
N VAL A 50 -11.69 1.73 -6.30
CA VAL A 50 -11.48 0.39 -5.80
C VAL A 50 -11.83 0.55 -4.33
N GLY A 51 -13.09 0.26 -4.01
CA GLY A 51 -13.68 0.59 -2.73
C GLY A 51 -12.72 0.07 -1.69
N LYS A 52 -12.24 0.95 -0.80
CA LYS A 52 -11.15 0.64 0.13
C LYS A 52 -11.40 -0.75 0.71
N LYS A 53 -10.61 -1.75 0.27
CA LYS A 53 -10.81 -3.12 0.70
C LYS A 53 -10.51 -3.16 2.19
N SER A 54 -11.58 -3.24 2.99
CA SER A 54 -11.44 -3.26 4.43
C SER A 54 -10.87 -4.62 4.84
N LEU A 55 -9.73 -4.61 5.54
CA LEU A 55 -9.17 -5.81 6.15
C LEU A 55 -9.98 -6.24 7.39
N ARG A 56 -10.90 -5.39 7.88
CA ARG A 56 -11.78 -5.71 9.00
C ARG A 56 -12.67 -6.89 8.62
N GLY A 57 -12.50 -8.01 9.32
CA GLY A 57 -13.28 -9.23 9.10
C GLY A 57 -12.72 -10.16 8.03
N ALA A 58 -11.62 -9.83 7.35
CA ALA A 58 -11.00 -10.69 6.34
C ALA A 58 -10.58 -12.07 6.90
N LEU A 59 -10.24 -12.13 8.18
CA LEU A 59 -9.87 -13.36 8.89
C LEU A 59 -11.02 -13.96 9.72
N SER A 60 -12.25 -13.47 9.56
CA SER A 60 -13.41 -13.91 10.35
C SER A 60 -13.66 -15.42 10.28
N LYS A 61 -13.36 -16.06 9.14
CA LYS A 61 -13.49 -17.52 8.96
C LYS A 61 -12.56 -18.36 9.83
N TYR A 62 -11.48 -17.77 10.36
CA TYR A 62 -10.55 -18.45 11.28
C TYR A 62 -10.89 -18.19 12.75
N LYS A 63 -11.91 -17.36 13.03
CA LYS A 63 -12.38 -17.09 14.39
C LYS A 63 -13.01 -18.36 14.95
N ASN A 64 -12.34 -18.98 15.93
CA ASN A 64 -12.90 -20.07 16.70
C ASN A 64 -13.39 -19.54 18.06
N GLU A 65 -14.71 -19.47 18.25
CA GLU A 65 -15.30 -18.89 19.46
C GLU A 65 -15.00 -19.68 20.73
N PHE A 66 -14.82 -21.00 20.61
CA PHE A 66 -14.47 -21.86 21.73
C PHE A 66 -13.04 -21.65 22.22
N LEU A 67 -12.12 -21.29 21.33
CA LEU A 67 -10.72 -21.01 21.67
C LEU A 67 -10.51 -19.59 22.18
N ARG A 68 -11.37 -18.65 21.80
CA ARG A 68 -11.26 -17.23 22.17
C ARG A 68 -11.18 -16.99 23.67
N ALA A 69 -11.92 -17.77 24.47
CA ALA A 69 -11.90 -17.67 25.93
C ALA A 69 -10.60 -18.24 26.54
N ARG A 70 -9.91 -19.14 25.83
CA ARG A 70 -8.61 -19.70 26.25
C ARG A 70 -7.45 -18.81 25.81
N GLU A 71 -7.61 -18.09 24.70
CA GLU A 71 -6.61 -17.16 24.16
C GLU A 71 -6.36 -15.96 25.08
N SER A 72 -7.38 -15.45 25.78
CA SER A 72 -7.21 -14.29 26.69
C SER A 72 -6.22 -14.56 27.80
N ASP A 73 -6.22 -15.78 28.33
CA ASP A 73 -5.41 -16.16 29.49
C ASP A 73 -4.11 -16.87 29.07
N ALA A 74 -3.92 -17.12 27.78
CA ALA A 74 -2.81 -17.91 27.25
C ALA A 74 -1.45 -17.27 27.57
N TRP A 75 -1.36 -15.94 27.45
CA TRP A 75 -0.14 -15.19 27.77
C TRP A 75 0.17 -15.21 29.26
N SER A 76 -0.83 -14.94 30.11
CA SER A 76 -0.66 -14.97 31.56
C SER A 76 -0.21 -16.35 32.04
N LYS A 77 -0.85 -17.43 31.55
CA LYS A 77 -0.45 -18.81 31.87
C LYS A 77 0.95 -19.15 31.38
N ALA A 78 1.31 -18.78 30.15
CA ALA A 78 2.64 -19.06 29.61
C ALA A 78 3.75 -18.35 30.41
N VAL A 79 3.48 -17.16 30.98
CA VAL A 79 4.41 -16.44 31.85
C VAL A 79 4.53 -17.15 33.20
N VAL A 80 3.42 -17.52 33.83
CA VAL A 80 3.40 -18.29 35.08
C VAL A 80 4.16 -19.61 34.93
N ASP A 81 3.85 -20.40 33.90
CA ASP A 81 4.51 -21.69 33.64
C ASP A 81 6.03 -21.55 33.46
N LYS A 82 6.48 -20.43 32.87
CA LYS A 82 7.90 -20.19 32.57
C LYS A 82 8.69 -19.56 33.73
N TYR A 83 8.03 -18.83 34.62
CA TYR A 83 8.71 -17.99 35.62
C TYR A 83 8.28 -18.22 37.07
N GLU A 84 7.10 -18.78 37.35
CA GLU A 84 6.63 -19.07 38.72
C GLU A 84 6.96 -20.49 39.19
N ASN A 85 7.37 -21.41 38.30
CA ASN A 85 7.87 -22.74 38.67
C ASN A 85 9.40 -22.75 38.88
N ARG A 86 9.92 -21.90 39.77
CA ARG A 86 11.33 -21.92 40.19
C ARG A 86 11.47 -21.93 41.71
#